data_AF-T1B643-F1
#
_entry.id   AF-T1B643-F1
#
_cell.length_a   1.000
_cell.length_b   1.000
_cell.length_c   1.000
_cell.angle_alpha   90.00
_cell.angle_beta   90.00
_cell.angle_gamma   90.00
#
_symmetry.space_group_name_H-M   'P 1'
#
loop_
_entity.id
_entity.type
_entity.pdbx_description
1 polymer ?
#
loop_
_entity_poly.entity_id
_entity_poly.type
_entity_poly.pdbx_seq_one_letter_code
_entity_poly.pdbx_strand_id
1 'polypeptide(L)'
;MSRRWGKPFEDHRDWPKDNEQLVVRGEFFLDLEPLRHWMEELAQMHDGKRGGQYQFPNSFVRWLVIWKQFLDYRSLEGLTRRFAALRLIPAAADYTTLWHRLHGMVPEVKLPKY
;
A
#
# COMPACT_ATOMS: atom_id res chain seq x y z
N MET A 1 -37.00 -13.25 -31.45
CA MET A 1 -36.08 -13.25 -30.30
C MET A 1 -36.52 -14.32 -29.32
N SER A 2 -35.68 -15.34 -29.08
CA SER A 2 -36.06 -16.57 -28.39
C SER A 2 -36.17 -16.35 -26.87
N ARG A 3 -37.22 -16.91 -26.24
CA ARG A 3 -37.50 -16.85 -24.78
C ARG A 3 -36.39 -17.43 -23.87
N ARG A 4 -35.25 -17.86 -24.43
CA ARG A 4 -34.18 -18.58 -23.74
C ARG A 4 -33.09 -17.65 -23.19
N TRP A 5 -32.92 -16.47 -23.77
CA TRP A 5 -31.93 -15.49 -23.34
C TRP A 5 -32.69 -14.21 -22.97
N GLY A 6 -32.42 -13.67 -21.78
CA GLY A 6 -33.07 -12.46 -21.27
C GLY A 6 -32.84 -11.24 -22.17
N LYS A 7 -33.32 -10.07 -21.73
CA LYS A 7 -33.08 -8.81 -22.45
C LYS A 7 -31.57 -8.62 -22.69
N PRO A 8 -31.15 -8.10 -23.87
CA PRO A 8 -29.75 -7.78 -24.10
C PRO A 8 -29.24 -6.82 -23.02
N PHE A 9 -28.03 -7.07 -22.52
CA PHE A 9 -27.38 -6.19 -21.55
C PHE A 9 -26.90 -4.94 -22.27
N GLU A 10 -27.36 -3.77 -21.81
CA GLU A 10 -26.82 -2.48 -22.23
C GLU A 10 -25.75 -2.05 -21.24
N ASP A 11 -24.55 -1.80 -21.76
CA ASP A 11 -23.43 -1.35 -20.95
C ASP A 11 -23.42 0.19 -20.89
N HIS A 12 -23.58 0.72 -19.68
CA HIS A 12 -23.57 2.16 -19.42
C HIS A 12 -22.26 2.65 -18.80
N ARG A 13 -21.22 1.81 -18.76
CA ARG A 13 -19.91 2.17 -18.19
C ARG A 13 -19.11 3.06 -19.14
N ASP A 14 -18.37 3.99 -18.55
CA ASP A 14 -17.34 4.77 -19.23
C ASP A 14 -16.03 3.98 -19.21
N TRP A 15 -15.87 3.08 -20.18
CA TRP A 15 -14.72 2.19 -20.27
C TRP A 15 -13.36 2.90 -20.26
N PRO A 16 -13.15 3.99 -21.03
CA PRO A 16 -11.90 4.76 -20.93
C PRO A 16 -11.58 5.21 -19.50
N LYS A 17 -12.57 5.77 -18.80
CA LYS A 17 -12.39 6.24 -17.42
C LYS A 17 -12.16 5.10 -16.44
N ASP A 18 -12.92 4.01 -16.56
CA ASP A 18 -12.79 2.85 -15.68
C ASP A 18 -11.43 2.16 -15.88
N ASN A 19 -10.97 2.03 -17.12
CA ASN A 19 -9.67 1.46 -17.43
C ASN A 19 -8.53 2.30 -16.85
N GLU A 20 -8.61 3.62 -16.96
CA GLU A 20 -7.59 4.51 -16.40
C GLU A 20 -7.51 4.38 -14.87
N GLN A 21 -8.66 4.25 -14.18
CA GLN A 21 -8.66 3.99 -12.74
C GLN A 21 -8.00 2.65 -12.37
N LEU A 22 -8.13 1.62 -13.22
CA LEU A 22 -7.45 0.34 -13.01
C LEU A 22 -5.94 0.45 -13.21
N VAL A 23 -5.49 1.22 -14.20
CA VAL A 23 -4.06 1.48 -14.45
C VAL A 23 -3.44 2.18 -13.24
N VAL A 24 -4.03 3.29 -12.79
CA VAL A 24 -3.54 4.04 -11.63
C VAL A 24 -3.50 3.18 -10.36
N ARG A 25 -4.52 2.33 -10.16
CA ARG A 25 -4.52 1.39 -9.03
C ARG A 25 -3.30 0.46 -9.10
N GLY A 26 -2.92 0.01 -10.29
CA GLY A 26 -1.74 -0.80 -10.53
C GLY A 26 -0.44 -0.08 -10.18
N GLU A 27 -0.30 1.17 -10.62
CA GLU A 27 0.88 2.00 -10.33
C GLU A 27 1.10 2.19 -8.84
N PHE A 28 0.01 2.41 -8.09
CA PHE A 28 0.07 2.65 -6.65
C PHE A 28 0.67 1.48 -5.85
N PHE A 29 0.46 0.23 -6.28
CA PHE A 29 1.12 -0.93 -5.65
C PHE A 29 2.64 -0.87 -5.73
N LEU A 30 3.16 -0.23 -6.77
CA LEU A 30 4.59 -0.10 -7.06
C LEU A 30 5.08 1.34 -6.86
N ASP A 31 4.32 2.19 -6.18
CA ASP A 31 4.82 3.49 -5.76
C ASP A 31 5.89 3.32 -4.69
N LEU A 32 7.15 3.42 -5.11
CA LEU A 32 8.33 3.29 -4.25
C LEU A 32 8.78 4.63 -3.64
N GLU A 33 8.00 5.71 -3.78
CA GLU A 33 8.29 7.01 -3.14
C GLU A 33 8.56 6.88 -1.63
N PRO A 34 7.81 6.07 -0.84
CA PRO A 34 8.08 5.90 0.59
C PRO A 34 9.48 5.36 0.90
N LEU A 35 10.10 4.65 -0.04
CA LEU A 35 11.44 4.09 0.15
C LEU A 35 12.53 5.14 -0.10
N ARG A 36 12.27 6.14 -0.94
CA ARG A 36 13.22 7.20 -1.31
C ARG A 36 13.49 8.15 -0.15
N HIS A 37 12.46 8.53 0.59
CA HIS A 37 12.54 9.52 1.69
C HIS A 37 12.71 8.88 3.07
N TRP A 38 13.11 7.60 3.11
CA TRP A 38 13.10 6.81 4.34
C TRP A 38 13.88 7.48 5.48
N MET A 39 15.11 7.92 5.22
CA MET A 39 15.99 8.49 6.26
C MET A 39 15.54 9.88 6.69
N GLU A 40 15.09 10.70 5.74
CA GLU A 40 14.60 12.05 6.00
C GLU A 40 13.34 12.02 6.86
N GLU A 41 12.38 11.14 6.53
CA GLU A 41 11.17 10.99 7.31
C GLU A 41 11.47 10.41 8.70
N LEU A 42 12.39 9.46 8.84
CA LEU A 42 12.81 8.98 10.16
C LEU A 42 13.42 10.09 11.02
N ALA A 43 14.29 10.93 10.44
CA ALA A 43 14.88 12.06 11.15
C ALA A 43 13.80 13.04 11.62
N GLN A 44 12.84 13.38 10.76
CA GLN A 44 11.70 14.22 11.13
C GLN A 44 10.83 13.58 12.22
N MET A 45 10.59 12.27 12.16
CA MET A 45 9.82 11.55 13.18
C MET A 45 10.58 11.45 14.52
N HIS A 46 11.91 11.46 14.51
CA HIS A 46 12.71 11.49 15.74
C HIS A 46 12.87 12.89 16.32
N ASP A 47 12.57 13.95 15.55
CA ASP A 47 12.74 15.31 16.04
C ASP A 47 11.88 15.57 17.28
N GLY A 48 12.52 16.07 18.34
CA GLY A 48 11.89 16.27 19.65
C GLY A 48 11.50 15.00 20.40
N LYS A 49 11.72 13.79 19.87
CA LYS A 49 11.36 12.53 20.53
C LYS A 49 12.38 12.13 21.59
N ARG A 50 11.92 11.85 22.80
CA ARG A 50 12.71 11.21 23.87
C ARG A 50 12.37 9.72 23.96
N GLY A 51 13.37 8.85 23.94
CA GLY A 51 13.21 7.39 24.02
C GLY A 51 13.55 6.66 22.72
N GLY A 52 12.98 5.46 22.54
CA GLY A 52 13.32 4.57 21.42
C GLY A 52 13.11 5.19 20.03
N GLN A 53 14.11 5.05 19.18
CA GLN A 53 14.09 5.51 17.80
C GLN A 53 13.08 4.70 16.96
N TYR A 54 12.29 5.39 16.15
CA TYR A 54 11.53 4.78 15.05
C TYR A 54 12.47 4.13 14.03
N GLN A 55 12.11 2.94 13.55
CA GLN A 55 12.86 2.20 12.52
C GLN A 55 12.18 2.23 11.14
N PHE A 56 10.86 2.51 11.12
CA PHE A 56 10.03 2.50 9.93
C PHE A 56 9.31 3.85 9.77
N PRO A 57 9.44 4.50 8.60
CA PRO A 57 8.71 5.72 8.27
C PRO A 57 7.19 5.49 8.25
N ASN A 58 6.41 6.54 8.51
CA ASN A 58 4.95 6.46 8.44
C ASN A 58 4.46 6.27 7.00
N SER A 59 5.13 6.88 6.01
CA SER A 59 4.81 6.67 4.59
C SER A 59 4.93 5.20 4.19
N PHE A 60 5.99 4.52 4.60
CA PHE A 60 6.20 3.10 4.35
C PHE A 60 5.14 2.24 5.05
N VAL A 61 4.83 2.55 6.31
CA VAL A 61 3.77 1.87 7.06
C VAL A 61 2.42 2.03 6.34
N ARG A 62 2.07 3.25 5.88
CA ARG A 62 0.83 3.50 5.12
C ARG A 62 0.80 2.70 3.82
N TRP A 63 1.92 2.64 3.11
CA TRP A 63 2.06 1.82 1.91
C TRP A 63 1.81 0.33 2.19
N LEU A 64 2.29 -0.18 3.33
CA LEU A 64 2.02 -1.57 3.76
C LEU A 64 0.55 -1.84 4.15
N VAL A 65 -0.23 -0.83 4.57
CA VAL A 65 -1.68 -0.99 4.85
C VAL A 65 -2.43 -1.46 3.61
N ILE A 66 -1.99 -1.06 2.42
CA ILE A 66 -2.61 -1.44 1.14
C ILE A 66 -2.32 -2.91 0.84
N TRP A 67 -1.07 -3.33 0.98
CA TRP A 67 -0.70 -4.75 0.87
C TRP A 67 -1.41 -5.62 1.90
N LYS A 68 -1.65 -5.10 3.10
CA LYS A 68 -2.38 -5.79 4.17
C LYS A 68 -3.84 -6.11 3.81
N GLN A 69 -4.42 -5.47 2.78
CA GLN A 69 -5.74 -5.84 2.26
C GLN A 69 -5.75 -7.21 1.56
N PHE A 70 -4.59 -7.63 1.05
CA PHE A 70 -4.43 -8.87 0.29
C PHE A 70 -3.61 -9.93 1.04
N LEU A 71 -2.75 -9.49 1.96
CA LEU A 71 -1.83 -10.35 2.70
C LEU A 71 -2.18 -10.41 4.19
N ASP A 72 -1.96 -11.57 4.80
CA ASP A 72 -1.88 -11.66 6.26
C ASP A 72 -0.58 -11.02 6.78
N TYR A 73 -0.50 -10.78 8.09
CA TYR A 73 0.66 -10.13 8.70
C TYR A 73 1.96 -10.90 8.52
N ARG A 74 1.92 -12.23 8.44
CA ARG A 74 3.12 -13.06 8.29
C ARG A 74 3.65 -13.01 6.85
N SER A 75 2.75 -12.99 5.89
CA SER A 75 3.04 -12.79 4.48
C SER A 75 3.57 -11.37 4.23
N LEU A 76 3.02 -10.38 4.93
CA LEU A 76 3.51 -9.00 4.90
C LEU A 76 4.93 -8.88 5.49
N GLU A 77 5.22 -9.58 6.59
CA GLU A 77 6.60 -9.71 7.09
C GLU A 77 7.52 -10.32 6.01
N GLY A 78 7.09 -11.39 5.34
CA GLY A 78 7.80 -11.98 4.20
C GLY A 78 8.10 -10.99 3.07
N LEU A 79 7.13 -10.14 2.72
CA LEU A 79 7.31 -9.06 1.75
C LEU A 79 8.43 -8.11 2.18
N THR A 80 8.39 -7.62 3.42
CA THR A 80 9.44 -6.70 3.92
C THR A 80 10.81 -7.38 4.00
N ARG A 81 10.89 -8.68 4.35
CA ARG A 81 12.13 -9.46 4.30
C ARG A 81 12.71 -9.51 2.90
N ARG A 82 11.87 -9.71 1.87
CA ARG A 82 12.33 -9.72 0.49
C ARG A 82 12.83 -8.34 0.05
N PHE A 83 12.17 -7.27 0.47
CA PHE A 83 12.59 -5.89 0.17
C PHE A 83 13.93 -5.56 0.81
N ALA A 84 14.14 -5.97 2.06
CA ALA A 84 15.42 -5.83 2.74
C ALA A 84 16.53 -6.64 2.04
N ALA A 85 16.23 -7.88 1.61
CA ALA A 85 17.17 -8.71 0.86
C ALA A 85 17.56 -8.08 -0.50
N LEU A 86 16.65 -7.37 -1.14
CA LEU A 86 16.90 -6.60 -2.36
C LEU A 86 17.57 -5.23 -2.09
N ARG A 87 17.84 -4.90 -0.82
CA ARG A 87 18.38 -3.60 -0.37
C ARG A 87 17.53 -2.39 -0.76
N LEU A 88 16.22 -2.59 -0.93
CA LEU A 88 15.26 -1.52 -1.16
C LEU A 88 14.88 -0.79 0.14
N ILE A 89 15.00 -1.49 1.27
CA ILE A 89 14.79 -0.95 2.61
C ILE A 89 15.95 -1.40 3.52
N PRO A 90 16.28 -0.63 4.57
CA PRO A 90 17.42 -0.93 5.43
C PRO A 90 17.19 -2.15 6.33
N ALA A 91 15.93 -2.44 6.69
CA ALA A 91 15.57 -3.55 7.58
C ALA A 91 14.16 -4.06 7.28
N ALA A 92 13.93 -5.34 7.58
CA ALA A 92 12.61 -5.96 7.49
C ALA A 92 11.78 -5.67 8.75
N ALA A 93 10.47 -5.50 8.60
CA ALA A 93 9.55 -5.35 9.73
C ALA A 93 9.02 -6.73 10.15
N ASP A 94 9.17 -7.07 11.43
CA ASP A 94 8.61 -8.31 11.96
C ASP A 94 7.07 -8.22 12.11
N TYR A 95 6.44 -9.39 12.25
CA TYR A 95 4.99 -9.51 12.47
C TYR A 95 4.44 -8.59 13.56
N THR A 96 5.11 -8.53 14.73
CA THR A 96 4.62 -7.81 15.90
C THR A 96 4.66 -6.31 15.65
N THR A 97 5.76 -5.82 15.07
CA THR A 97 5.92 -4.45 14.62
C THR A 97 4.84 -4.06 13.61
N LEU A 98 4.59 -4.91 12.61
CA LEU A 98 3.55 -4.69 11.61
C LEU A 98 2.16 -4.66 12.23
N TRP A 99 1.84 -5.60 13.13
CA TRP A 99 0.55 -5.64 13.81
C TRP A 99 0.28 -4.35 14.57
N HIS A 100 1.19 -3.94 15.47
CA HIS A 100 1.03 -2.74 16.29
C HIS A 100 0.89 -1.45 15.46
N ARG A 101 1.53 -1.39 14.29
CA ARG A 101 1.49 -0.22 13.43
C ARG A 101 0.25 -0.17 12.54
N LEU A 102 -0.21 -1.31 12.05
CA LEU A 102 -1.23 -1.37 10.99
C LEU A 102 -2.64 -1.69 11.50
N HIS A 103 -2.80 -2.36 12.65
CA HIS A 103 -4.11 -2.94 13.03
C HIS A 103 -5.25 -1.91 13.18
N GLY A 104 -4.92 -0.64 13.43
CA GLY A 104 -5.89 0.45 13.57
C GLY A 104 -5.92 1.41 12.38
N MET A 105 -5.18 1.11 11.31
CA MET A 105 -5.09 1.98 10.14
C MET A 105 -6.11 1.61 9.08
N VAL A 106 -6.74 2.63 8.50
CA VAL A 106 -7.58 2.50 7.31
C VAL A 106 -6.72 2.86 6.09
N PRO A 107 -6.72 2.06 5.02
CA PRO A 107 -6.00 2.42 3.79
C PRO A 107 -6.65 3.66 3.19
N GLU A 108 -5.87 4.73 3.05
CA GLU A 108 -6.26 5.91 2.28
C GLU A 108 -5.54 5.87 0.93
N VAL A 109 -6.29 5.62 -0.14
CA VAL A 109 -5.78 5.75 -1.51
C VAL A 109 -6.29 7.07 -2.06
N LYS A 110 -5.37 8.01 -2.31
CA LYS A 110 -5.71 9.23 -3.05
C LYS A 110 -5.85 8.84 -4.52
N LEU A 111 -7.08 8.64 -4.96
CA LEU A 111 -7.36 8.51 -6.39
C LEU A 111 -7.04 9.85 -7.08
N PRO A 112 -6.39 9.83 -8.26
CA PRO A 112 -6.14 11.03 -9.03
C PRO A 112 -7.47 11.71 -9.35
N LYS A 113 -7.48 13.04 -9.21
CA LYS A 113 -8.60 13.86 -9.62
C LYS A 113 -8.43 14.13 -11.11
N TYR A 114 -9.29 13.51 -11.92
CA TYR A 114 -9.47 13.83 -13.33
C TYR A 114 -10.61 14.85 -13.47
#